data_AF-A0A353GU27-F1
#
_entry.id   AF-A0A353GU27-F1
#
_cell.length_a   1.000
_cell.length_b   1.000
_cell.length_c   1.000
_cell.angle_alpha   90.00
_cell.angle_beta   90.00
_cell.angle_gamma   90.00
#
_symmetry.space_group_name_H-M   'P 1'
#
loop_
_entity.id
_entity.type
_entity.pdbx_description
1 polymer ?
#
loop_
_entity_poly.entity_id
_entity_poly.type
_entity_poly.pdbx_seq_one_letter_code
_entity_poly.pdbx_strand_id
1 'polypeptide(L)'
;FIRTAREMTEKIHAYDSKVFLQLSGGFGRVTIPTNLGEHPPVAPSPIPHRWLDKTCRALTKEEIREIVTQFGKGAFNAKRAGFD
;
A
#
# COMPACT_ATOMS: atom_id res chain seq x y z
N PHE A 1 2.29 -12.81 6.20
CA PHE A 1 3.30 -11.99 5.49
C PHE A 1 4.72 -12.24 5.99
N ILE A 2 5.09 -11.86 7.22
CA ILE A 2 6.51 -11.89 7.67
C ILE A 2 7.18 -13.26 7.48
N ARG A 3 6.55 -14.36 7.92
CA ARG A 3 7.10 -15.72 7.80
C ARG A 3 7.43 -16.06 6.34
N THR A 4 6.45 -15.93 5.45
CA THR A 4 6.59 -16.30 4.03
C THR A 4 7.52 -15.34 3.28
N ALA A 5 7.53 -14.06 3.65
CA ALA A 5 8.43 -13.07 3.05
C ALA A 5 9.89 -13.32 3.45
N ARG A 6 10.15 -13.81 4.67
CA ARG A 6 11.49 -14.16 5.13
C ARG A 6 12.11 -15.30 4.33
N GLU A 7 11.33 -16.35 4.05
CA GLU A 7 11.79 -17.46 3.20
C GLU A 7 12.18 -16.98 1.79
N MET A 8 11.55 -15.91 1.28
CA MET A 8 11.88 -15.29 -0.01
C MET A 8 13.15 -14.44 0.07
N THR A 9 13.27 -13.57 1.09
CA THR A 9 14.44 -12.70 1.24
C THR A 9 15.72 -13.52 1.49
N GLU A 10 15.65 -14.57 2.31
CA GLU A 10 16.76 -15.52 2.54
C GLU A 10 17.23 -16.17 1.23
N LYS A 11 16.30 -16.58 0.35
CA LYS A 11 16.65 -17.16 -0.95
C LYS A 11 17.29 -16.15 -1.91
N ILE A 12 16.86 -14.89 -1.90
CA ILE A 12 17.46 -13.84 -2.73
C ILE A 12 18.87 -13.51 -2.22
N HIS A 13 19.02 -13.37 -0.90
CA HIS A 13 20.30 -13.07 -0.26
C HIS A 13 21.35 -14.18 -0.45
N ALA A 14 20.92 -15.44 -0.64
CA ALA A 14 21.83 -16.55 -0.97
C ALA A 14 22.62 -16.34 -2.28
N TYR A 15 22.17 -15.43 -3.15
CA TYR A 15 22.85 -15.02 -4.38
C TYR A 15 23.55 -13.65 -4.26
N ASP A 16 23.88 -13.21 -3.05
CA ASP A 16 24.49 -11.90 -2.75
C ASP A 16 23.70 -10.70 -3.34
N SER A 17 22.40 -10.88 -3.50
CA SER A 17 21.50 -9.89 -4.09
C SER A 17 20.77 -9.09 -3.02
N LYS A 18 20.21 -7.94 -3.42
CA LYS A 18 19.44 -7.03 -2.55
C LYS A 18 17.99 -6.96 -2.97
N VAL A 19 17.08 -6.76 -2.00
CA VAL A 19 15.64 -6.69 -2.26
C VAL A 19 14.95 -5.67 -1.35
N PHE A 20 14.17 -4.79 -1.97
CA PHE A 20 13.36 -3.78 -1.30
C PHE A 20 11.87 -4.09 -1.47
N LEU A 21 11.09 -3.88 -0.40
CA LEU A 21 9.65 -4.02 -0.47
C LEU A 21 9.00 -2.71 -0.94
N GLN A 22 8.25 -2.77 -2.05
CA GLN A 22 7.41 -1.66 -2.47
C GLN A 22 6.16 -1.58 -1.58
N LEU A 23 6.10 -0.57 -0.71
CA LEU A 23 4.91 -0.24 0.07
C LEU A 23 3.99 0.68 -0.75
N SER A 24 2.68 0.39 -0.74
CA SER A 24 1.66 1.20 -1.38
C SER A 24 0.58 1.60 -0.37
N GLY A 25 0.08 2.83 -0.48
CA GLY A 25 -1.05 3.34 0.30
C GLY A 25 -2.41 2.88 -0.21
N GLY A 26 -2.43 1.82 -1.03
CA GLY A 26 -3.60 1.38 -1.78
C GLY A 26 -3.71 2.10 -3.13
N PHE A 27 -4.85 1.91 -3.79
CA PHE A 27 -5.06 2.40 -5.15
C PHE A 27 -5.65 3.81 -5.23
N GLY A 28 -6.28 4.32 -4.16
CA GLY A 28 -6.84 5.67 -4.11
C GLY A 28 -7.69 6.02 -5.34
N ARG A 29 -7.26 7.05 -6.10
CA ARG A 29 -7.92 7.54 -7.32
C ARG A 29 -7.92 6.55 -8.49
N VAL A 30 -7.08 5.51 -8.44
CA VAL A 30 -6.97 4.46 -9.48
C VAL A 30 -7.50 3.12 -8.98
N THR A 31 -8.43 3.13 -8.02
CA THR A 31 -9.00 1.88 -7.50
C THR A 31 -9.79 1.15 -8.57
N ILE A 32 -9.55 -0.15 -8.69
CA ILE A 32 -10.23 -0.98 -9.69
C ILE A 32 -11.72 -1.09 -9.32
N PRO A 33 -12.65 -0.86 -10.27
CA PRO A 33 -14.10 -0.82 -10.03
C PRO A 33 -14.66 -2.04 -9.28
N THR A 34 -14.14 -3.22 -9.56
CA THR A 34 -14.56 -4.49 -8.93
C THR A 34 -14.15 -4.62 -7.47
N ASN A 35 -13.14 -3.86 -7.02
CA ASN A 35 -12.60 -3.93 -5.66
C ASN A 35 -13.20 -2.89 -4.72
N LEU A 36 -14.02 -1.97 -5.24
CA LEU A 36 -14.54 -0.84 -4.46
C LEU A 36 -15.63 -1.23 -3.47
N GLY A 37 -16.32 -2.36 -3.65
CA GLY A 37 -17.45 -2.73 -2.79
C GLY A 37 -18.41 -1.54 -2.63
N GLU A 38 -18.74 -1.19 -1.38
CA GLU A 38 -19.54 0.00 -1.05
C GLU A 38 -18.68 1.26 -0.75
N HIS A 39 -17.36 1.15 -0.73
CA HIS A 39 -16.49 2.26 -0.35
C HIS A 39 -16.17 3.16 -1.55
N PRO A 40 -16.44 4.48 -1.49
CA PRO A 40 -16.12 5.39 -2.58
C PRO A 40 -14.59 5.53 -2.75
N PRO A 41 -14.09 5.72 -3.98
CA PRO A 41 -12.66 5.92 -4.21
C PRO A 41 -12.18 7.19 -3.49
N VAL A 42 -10.98 7.13 -2.92
CA VAL A 42 -10.41 8.23 -2.12
C VAL A 42 -9.25 8.91 -2.83
N ALA A 43 -9.09 10.21 -2.61
CA ALA A 43 -8.01 11.01 -3.17
C ALA A 43 -7.63 12.18 -2.24
N PRO A 44 -6.54 12.91 -2.50
CA PRO A 44 -6.19 14.11 -1.73
C PRO A 44 -7.24 15.25 -1.84
N SER A 45 -8.14 15.19 -2.82
CA SER A 45 -9.17 16.21 -3.08
C SER A 45 -10.36 15.60 -3.82
N PRO A 46 -11.50 16.30 -3.92
CA PRO A 46 -12.63 15.89 -4.74
C PRO A 46 -12.32 15.99 -6.24
N ILE A 47 -11.63 14.99 -6.79
CA ILE A 47 -11.19 14.95 -8.20
C ILE A 47 -11.76 13.74 -8.93
N PRO A 48 -11.94 13.79 -10.27
CA PRO A 48 -12.51 12.68 -11.02
C PRO A 48 -11.66 11.41 -10.90
N HIS A 49 -12.28 10.25 -10.73
CA HIS A 49 -11.62 8.95 -10.78
C HIS A 49 -10.91 8.75 -12.11
N ARG A 50 -9.83 7.97 -12.15
CA ARG A 50 -9.01 7.83 -13.37
C ARG A 50 -9.77 7.19 -14.55
N TRP A 51 -10.64 6.23 -14.25
CA TRP A 51 -11.33 5.41 -15.26
C TRP A 51 -12.84 5.35 -15.12
N LEU A 52 -13.40 5.95 -14.07
CA LEU A 52 -14.84 5.91 -13.80
C LEU A 52 -15.38 7.33 -13.86
N ASP A 53 -16.61 7.47 -14.31
CA ASP A 53 -17.35 8.74 -14.21
C ASP A 53 -17.88 8.93 -12.78
N LYS A 54 -16.95 9.07 -11.83
CA LYS A 54 -17.21 9.28 -10.40
C LYS A 54 -16.19 10.24 -9.82
N THR A 55 -16.61 11.11 -8.92
CA THR A 55 -15.70 11.97 -8.15
C THR A 55 -15.18 11.22 -6.93
N CYS A 56 -13.86 11.24 -6.71
CA CYS A 56 -13.25 10.69 -5.52
C CYS A 56 -13.59 11.51 -4.28
N ARG A 57 -13.71 10.87 -3.13
CA ARG A 57 -13.85 11.55 -1.84
C ARG A 57 -12.47 12.05 -1.37
N ALA A 58 -12.41 13.26 -0.83
CA ALA A 58 -11.22 13.75 -0.18
C ALA A 58 -10.94 12.97 1.12
N LEU A 59 -9.68 12.57 1.33
CA LEU A 59 -9.22 11.96 2.57
C LEU A 59 -9.39 12.91 3.76
N THR A 60 -9.85 12.40 4.90
CA THR A 60 -9.86 13.16 6.15
C THR A 60 -8.47 13.18 6.79
N LYS A 61 -8.25 14.10 7.74
CA LYS A 61 -6.97 14.16 8.48
C LYS A 61 -6.72 12.88 9.28
N GLU A 62 -7.78 12.27 9.80
CA GLU A 62 -7.75 11.04 10.58
C GLU A 62 -7.32 9.87 9.69
N GLU A 63 -7.88 9.77 8.48
CA GLU A 63 -7.48 8.76 7.49
C GLU A 63 -6.03 8.93 7.05
N ILE A 64 -5.57 10.18 6.86
CA ILE A 64 -4.16 10.46 6.52
C ILE A 64 -3.24 9.97 7.64
N ARG A 65 -3.58 10.26 8.91
CA ARG A 65 -2.78 9.79 10.07
C ARG A 65 -2.76 8.26 10.17
N GLU A 66 -3.89 7.62 9.88
CA GLU A 66 -3.96 6.16 9.82
C GLU A 66 -3.05 5.60 8.72
N ILE A 67 -3.10 6.15 7.51
CA ILE A 67 -2.23 5.74 6.39
C ILE A 67 -0.75 5.88 6.80
N VAL A 68 -0.34 7.01 7.36
CA VAL A 68 1.04 7.22 7.85
C VAL A 68 1.43 6.14 8.87
N THR A 69 0.55 5.83 9.82
CA THR A 69 0.78 4.80 10.83
C THR A 69 0.90 3.40 10.20
N GLN A 70 0.08 3.10 9.19
CA GLN A 70 0.11 1.83 8.47
C GLN A 70 1.38 1.68 7.61
N PHE A 71 1.88 2.76 6.98
CA PHE A 71 3.19 2.76 6.33
C PHE A 71 4.32 2.44 7.30
N GLY A 72 4.30 3.04 8.50
CA GLY A 72 5.27 2.73 9.56
C GLY A 72 5.24 1.26 9.99
N LYS A 73 4.05 0.70 10.22
CA LYS A 73 3.87 -0.74 10.52
C LYS A 73 4.34 -1.62 9.35
N GLY A 74 4.06 -1.21 8.11
CA GLY A 74 4.50 -1.88 6.89
C GLY A 74 6.03 -1.96 6.81
N ALA A 75 6.71 -0.83 7.00
CA ALA A 75 8.17 -0.75 7.01
C ALA A 75 8.79 -1.58 8.15
N PHE A 76 8.22 -1.51 9.35
CA PHE A 76 8.63 -2.35 10.49
C PHE A 76 8.54 -3.85 10.16
N ASN A 77 7.43 -4.28 9.57
CA ASN A 77 7.24 -5.66 9.17
C ASN A 77 8.17 -6.07 8.01
N ALA A 78 8.46 -5.17 7.07
CA ALA A 78 9.41 -5.39 5.99
C ALA A 78 10.81 -5.65 6.55
N LYS A 79 11.27 -4.82 7.49
CA LYS A 79 12.57 -5.02 8.13
C LYS A 79 12.64 -6.36 8.87
N ARG A 80 11.59 -6.71 9.60
CA ARG A 80 11.48 -8.02 10.28
C ARG A 80 11.45 -9.20 9.30
N ALA A 81 10.96 -9.00 8.09
CA ALA A 81 10.95 -10.00 7.02
C ALA A 81 12.29 -10.10 6.27
N GLY A 82 13.30 -9.28 6.62
CA GLY A 82 14.64 -9.37 6.01
C GLY A 82 14.79 -8.62 4.69
N PHE A 83 13.88 -7.70 4.35
CA PHE A 83 14.14 -6.75 3.25
C PHE A 83 15.26 -5.78 3.65
N ASP A 84 16.03 -5.32 2.65
CA ASP A 84 17.20 -4.47 2.83
C ASP A 84 16.86 -3.02 3.20
#